data_AF-A0A7V2SYB1-F1
#
_entry.id   AF-A0A7V2SYB1-F1
#
_cell.length_a   1.000
_cell.length_b   1.000
_cell.length_c   1.000
_cell.angle_alpha   90.00
_cell.angle_beta   90.00
_cell.angle_gamma   90.00
#
_symmetry.space_group_name_H-M   'P 1'
#
loop_
_entity.id
_entity.type
_entity.pdbx_description
1 polymer ?
#
loop_
_entity_poly.entity_id
_entity_poly.type
_entity_poly.pdbx_seq_one_letter_code
_entity_poly.pdbx_strand_id
1 'polypeptide(L)'
;MKEKCPKSETLTAYLDMELEKEEMDQIERHLELCHLCQLHIKDLKELDQNIRTIPTLDVPKRVDYRVEEYVQKHRHTWWWKGAIAITAGILCIVASYLFFFKGNLGHPKGIDMIVATNYDLFKDFEVIENLDIVEFMESVGKDL
;
A
#
# COMPACT_ATOMS: atom_id res chain seq x y z
N MET A 1 -16.07 -56.81 -16.93
CA MET A 1 -15.00 -56.50 -15.97
C MET A 1 -15.59 -55.55 -14.94
N LYS A 2 -15.51 -55.86 -13.64
CA LYS A 2 -15.95 -54.91 -12.60
C LYS A 2 -14.83 -53.88 -12.42
N GLU A 3 -14.85 -52.82 -13.21
CA GLU A 3 -14.02 -51.67 -12.91
C GLU A 3 -14.47 -51.06 -11.59
N LYS A 4 -13.50 -50.72 -10.75
CA LYS A 4 -13.77 -50.14 -9.43
C LYS A 4 -14.47 -48.80 -9.63
N CYS A 5 -15.55 -48.55 -8.89
CA CYS A 5 -16.25 -47.27 -8.95
C CYS A 5 -15.31 -46.12 -8.54
N PRO A 6 -15.38 -44.96 -9.22
CA PRO A 6 -14.65 -43.77 -8.84
C PRO A 6 -15.08 -43.29 -7.45
N LYS A 7 -14.18 -42.55 -6.79
CA LYS A 7 -14.46 -41.94 -5.48
C LYS A 7 -15.54 -40.86 -5.63
N SER A 8 -16.27 -40.59 -4.54
CA SER A 8 -17.29 -39.54 -4.52
C SER A 8 -16.73 -38.18 -4.89
N GLU A 9 -15.55 -37.81 -4.37
CA GLU A 9 -14.87 -36.55 -4.67
C GLU A 9 -14.66 -36.36 -6.18
N THR A 10 -14.25 -37.42 -6.89
CA THR A 10 -14.04 -37.39 -8.34
C THR A 10 -15.36 -37.22 -9.10
N LEU A 11 -16.46 -37.81 -8.62
CA LEU A 11 -17.79 -37.65 -9.23
C LEU A 11 -18.33 -36.23 -9.05
N THR A 12 -18.07 -35.61 -7.89
CA THR A 12 -18.45 -34.21 -7.65
C THR A 12 -17.59 -33.26 -8.49
N ALA A 13 -16.27 -33.46 -8.54
CA ALA A 13 -15.38 -32.68 -9.40
C ALA A 13 -15.76 -32.79 -10.89
N TYR A 14 -16.24 -33.97 -11.32
CA TYR A 14 -16.81 -34.14 -12.67
C TYR A 14 -18.05 -33.27 -12.89
N LEU A 15 -18.95 -33.17 -11.91
CA LEU A 15 -20.13 -32.30 -11.99
C LEU A 15 -19.77 -30.82 -12.06
N ASP A 16 -18.74 -30.42 -11.32
CA ASP A 16 -18.25 -29.04 -11.26
C ASP A 16 -17.33 -28.67 -12.43
N MET A 17 -17.05 -29.62 -13.34
CA MET A 17 -16.10 -29.47 -14.46
C MET A 17 -14.66 -29.11 -14.02
N GLU A 18 -14.25 -29.61 -12.86
CA GLU A 18 -12.92 -29.35 -12.27
C GLU A 18 -11.87 -30.43 -12.61
N LEU A 19 -12.25 -31.45 -13.38
CA LEU A 19 -11.35 -32.53 -13.80
C LEU A 19 -10.60 -32.17 -15.09
N GLU A 20 -9.40 -32.74 -15.25
CA GLU A 20 -8.68 -32.67 -16.52
C GLU A 20 -9.42 -33.49 -17.60
N LYS A 21 -9.15 -33.19 -18.88
CA LYS A 21 -9.88 -33.79 -20.00
C LYS A 21 -9.76 -35.32 -20.01
N GLU A 22 -8.56 -35.83 -19.75
CA GLU A 22 -8.28 -37.27 -19.69
C GLU A 22 -9.06 -37.97 -18.57
N GLU A 23 -9.30 -37.28 -17.47
CA GLU A 23 -10.06 -37.79 -16.32
C GLU A 23 -11.57 -37.73 -16.59
N MET A 24 -12.06 -36.65 -17.22
CA MET A 24 -13.45 -36.58 -17.66
C MET A 24 -13.79 -37.73 -18.61
N ASP A 25 -12.96 -37.98 -19.63
CA ASP A 25 -13.17 -39.07 -20.59
C ASP A 25 -13.21 -40.45 -19.90
N GLN A 26 -12.42 -40.64 -18.83
CA GLN A 26 -12.45 -41.87 -18.03
C GLN A 26 -13.76 -42.03 -17.26
N ILE A 27 -14.23 -40.95 -16.64
CA ILE A 27 -15.50 -40.95 -15.91
C ILE A 27 -16.67 -41.18 -16.87
N GLU A 28 -16.67 -40.55 -18.05
CA GLU A 28 -17.71 -40.78 -19.07
C GLU A 28 -17.79 -42.24 -19.50
N ARG A 29 -16.66 -42.87 -19.83
CA ARG A 29 -16.61 -44.31 -20.13
C ARG A 29 -17.09 -45.16 -18.96
N HIS A 30 -16.76 -44.79 -17.72
CA HIS A 30 -17.26 -45.49 -16.54
C HIS A 30 -18.78 -45.36 -16.40
N LEU A 31 -19.32 -44.16 -16.65
CA LEU A 31 -20.74 -43.87 -16.57
C LEU A 31 -21.53 -44.63 -17.64
N GLU A 32 -20.97 -44.93 -18.81
CA GLU A 32 -21.63 -45.77 -19.82
C GLU A 32 -21.91 -47.20 -19.31
N LEU A 33 -21.08 -47.71 -18.39
CA LEU A 33 -21.11 -49.10 -17.93
C LEU A 33 -21.67 -49.26 -16.51
N CYS A 34 -21.60 -48.23 -15.68
CA CYS A 34 -21.92 -48.31 -14.25
C CYS A 34 -23.22 -47.57 -13.89
N HIS A 35 -24.32 -48.32 -13.79
CA HIS A 35 -25.62 -47.77 -13.43
C HIS A 35 -25.67 -47.13 -12.02
N LEU A 36 -24.88 -47.64 -11.07
CA LEU A 36 -24.82 -47.08 -9.72
C LEU A 36 -24.23 -45.66 -9.72
N CYS A 37 -23.17 -45.43 -10.50
CA CYS A 37 -22.56 -44.10 -10.63
C CYS A 37 -23.45 -43.14 -11.43
N GLN A 38 -24.18 -43.64 -12.43
CA GLN A 38 -25.20 -42.85 -13.14
C GLN A 38 -26.29 -42.35 -12.17
N LEU A 39 -26.80 -43.24 -11.30
CA LEU A 39 -27.81 -42.89 -10.32
C LEU A 39 -27.27 -41.85 -9.34
N HIS A 40 -26.05 -42.05 -8.83
CA HIS A 40 -25.41 -41.10 -7.91
C HIS A 40 -25.25 -39.69 -8.52
N ILE A 41 -24.82 -39.59 -9.79
CA ILE A 41 -24.75 -38.32 -10.50
C ILE A 41 -26.13 -37.68 -10.67
N LYS A 42 -27.15 -38.49 -10.98
CA LYS A 42 -28.52 -38.00 -11.14
C LYS A 42 -29.04 -37.40 -9.84
N ASP A 43 -28.83 -38.09 -8.72
CA ASP A 43 -29.25 -37.62 -7.39
C ASP A 43 -28.56 -36.30 -7.03
N LEU A 44 -27.24 -36.18 -7.29
CA LEU A 44 -26.49 -34.95 -7.07
C LEU A 44 -26.99 -33.79 -7.94
N LYS A 45 -27.32 -34.04 -9.22
CA LYS A 45 -27.89 -33.03 -10.12
C LYS A 45 -29.27 -32.57 -9.65
N GLU A 46 -30.11 -33.48 -9.18
CA GLU A 46 -31.43 -33.16 -8.67
C GLU A 46 -31.33 -32.29 -7.40
N LEU A 47 -30.40 -32.62 -6.50
CA LEU A 47 -30.11 -31.79 -5.33
C LEU A 47 -29.65 -30.38 -5.71
N ASP A 48 -28.70 -30.24 -6.65
CA ASP A 48 -28.24 -28.92 -7.12
C ASP A 48 -29.38 -28.10 -7.74
N GLN A 49 -30.22 -28.73 -8.56
CA GLN A 49 -31.41 -28.09 -9.14
C GLN A 49 -32.37 -27.60 -8.06
N ASN A 50 -32.67 -28.45 -7.07
CA ASN A 50 -33.54 -28.08 -5.95
C ASN A 50 -32.99 -26.89 -5.17
N ILE A 51 -31.67 -26.85 -4.91
CA ILE A 51 -31.03 -25.72 -4.23
C ILE A 51 -31.17 -24.44 -5.07
N ARG A 52 -31.01 -24.53 -6.39
CA ARG A 52 -31.17 -23.37 -7.30
C ARG A 52 -32.60 -22.83 -7.35
N THR A 53 -33.61 -23.63 -7.03
CA THR A 53 -35.01 -23.16 -6.94
C THR A 53 -35.31 -22.38 -5.66
N ILE A 54 -34.40 -22.38 -4.68
CA ILE A 54 -34.60 -21.63 -3.44
C ILE A 54 -34.65 -20.13 -3.77
N PRO A 55 -35.70 -19.40 -3.33
CA PRO A 55 -35.82 -17.98 -3.61
C PRO A 55 -34.64 -17.22 -3.02
N THR A 56 -34.00 -16.39 -3.85
CA THR A 56 -32.97 -15.46 -3.39
C THR A 56 -33.64 -14.41 -2.51
N LEU A 57 -33.27 -14.39 -1.23
CA LEU A 57 -33.71 -13.33 -0.32
C LEU A 57 -32.96 -12.05 -0.65
N ASP A 58 -33.70 -10.94 -0.77
CA ASP A 58 -33.09 -9.62 -0.87
C ASP A 58 -32.26 -9.34 0.38
N VAL A 59 -30.99 -8.97 0.16
CA VAL A 59 -30.09 -8.60 1.24
C VAL A 59 -30.62 -7.30 1.86
N PRO A 60 -30.86 -7.25 3.19
CA PRO A 60 -31.37 -6.05 3.82
C PRO A 60 -30.35 -4.90 3.68
N LYS A 61 -30.83 -3.70 3.34
CA LYS A 61 -30.02 -2.48 3.10
C LYS A 61 -29.01 -2.15 4.20
N ARG A 62 -29.20 -2.64 5.43
CA ARG A 62 -28.25 -2.45 6.55
C ARG A 62 -26.94 -3.22 6.39
N VAL A 63 -26.92 -4.31 5.60
CA VAL A 63 -25.71 -5.09 5.33
C VAL A 63 -24.82 -4.37 4.33
N ASP A 64 -25.40 -3.69 3.35
CA ASP A 64 -24.70 -2.94 2.30
C ASP A 64 -23.75 -1.89 2.90
N TYR A 65 -24.26 -1.11 3.86
CA TYR A 65 -23.47 -0.07 4.54
C TYR A 65 -22.24 -0.62 5.29
N ARG A 66 -22.34 -1.82 5.90
CA ARG A 66 -21.21 -2.41 6.65
C ARG A 66 -20.11 -2.93 5.73
N VAL A 67 -20.45 -3.35 4.51
CA VAL A 67 -19.46 -3.83 3.53
C VAL A 67 -18.70 -2.64 2.95
N GLU A 68 -19.39 -1.54 2.63
CA GLU A 68 -18.75 -0.31 2.12
C GLU A 68 -17.73 0.26 3.13
N GLU A 69 -18.09 0.32 4.42
CA GLU A 69 -17.18 0.82 5.46
C GLU A 69 -15.92 -0.05 5.59
N TYR A 70 -16.06 -1.37 5.46
CA TYR A 70 -14.94 -2.30 5.54
C TYR A 70 -14.00 -2.21 4.32
N VAL A 71 -14.55 -2.09 3.12
CA VAL A 71 -13.78 -2.00 1.87
C VAL A 71 -13.05 -0.66 1.76
N GLN A 72 -13.67 0.46 2.15
CA GLN A 72 -13.03 1.78 2.08
C GLN A 72 -11.84 1.91 3.04
N LYS A 73 -11.95 1.37 4.26
CA LYS A 73 -10.90 1.46 5.28
C LYS A 73 -9.60 0.75 4.86
N HIS A 74 -9.70 -0.33 4.08
CA HIS A 74 -8.52 -1.05 3.57
C HIS A 74 -7.92 -0.42 2.31
N ARG A 75 -8.69 0.30 1.51
CA ARG A 75 -8.19 0.97 0.30
C ARG A 75 -7.32 2.20 0.62
N HIS A 76 -7.70 2.98 1.63
CA HIS A 76 -7.00 4.22 1.98
C HIS A 76 -5.63 3.97 2.66
N THR A 77 -5.53 2.91 3.48
CA THR A 77 -4.27 2.54 4.15
C THR A 77 -3.21 2.01 3.19
N TRP A 78 -3.61 1.41 2.07
CA TRP A 78 -2.68 0.97 1.02
C TRP A 78 -2.10 2.16 0.22
N TRP A 79 -2.91 3.19 -0.06
CA TRP A 79 -2.46 4.39 -0.78
C TRP A 79 -1.47 5.24 0.05
N TRP A 80 -1.66 5.33 1.36
CA TRP A 80 -0.74 6.05 2.26
C TRP A 80 0.62 5.35 2.39
N LYS A 81 0.66 4.02 2.33
CA LYS A 81 1.94 3.27 2.31
C LYS A 81 2.73 3.52 1.01
N GLY A 82 2.04 3.69 -0.12
CA GLY A 82 2.67 4.09 -1.39
C GLY A 82 3.21 5.52 -1.37
N ALA A 83 2.47 6.48 -0.80
CA ALA A 83 2.87 7.87 -0.73
C ALA A 83 4.12 8.10 0.14
N ILE A 84 4.22 7.41 1.29
CA ILE A 84 5.37 7.53 2.21
C ILE A 84 6.67 7.00 1.57
N ALA A 85 6.58 5.97 0.71
CA ALA A 85 7.75 5.42 0.02
C ALA A 85 8.34 6.40 -1.02
N ILE A 86 7.50 7.18 -1.70
CA ILE A 86 7.92 8.14 -2.73
C ILE A 86 8.65 9.34 -2.09
N THR A 87 8.15 9.84 -0.95
CA THR A 87 8.76 11.02 -0.28
C THR A 87 10.16 10.73 0.27
N ALA A 88 10.41 9.52 0.77
CA ALA A 88 11.73 9.13 1.27
C ALA A 88 12.77 9.01 0.14
N GLY A 89 12.36 8.48 -1.02
CA GLY A 89 13.24 8.37 -2.19
C GLY A 89 13.72 9.73 -2.71
N ILE A 90 12.82 10.72 -2.80
CA ILE A 90 13.16 12.07 -3.28
C ILE A 90 14.15 12.75 -2.33
N LEU A 91 13.97 12.63 -1.01
CA LEU A 91 14.91 13.18 -0.02
C LEU A 91 16.31 12.55 -0.15
N CYS A 92 16.41 11.23 -0.35
CA CYS A 92 17.69 10.56 -0.55
C CYS A 92 18.38 10.98 -1.86
N ILE A 93 17.61 11.22 -2.93
CA ILE A 93 18.16 11.69 -4.22
C ILE A 93 18.64 13.13 -4.09
N VAL A 94 17.89 14.02 -3.43
CA VAL A 94 18.31 15.41 -3.19
C VAL A 94 19.53 15.48 -2.28
N ALA A 95 19.57 14.70 -1.20
CA ALA A 95 20.72 14.62 -0.30
C ALA A 95 21.97 14.08 -1.04
N SER A 96 21.80 13.01 -1.82
CA SER A 96 22.88 12.46 -2.66
C SER A 96 23.35 13.47 -3.70
N TYR A 97 22.44 14.19 -4.36
CA TYR A 97 22.77 15.21 -5.34
C TYR A 97 23.52 16.38 -4.69
N LEU A 98 23.04 16.89 -3.55
CA LEU A 98 23.73 17.94 -2.79
C LEU A 98 25.10 17.47 -2.30
N PHE A 99 25.23 16.23 -1.84
CA PHE A 99 26.51 15.67 -1.41
C PHE A 99 27.48 15.48 -2.58
N PHE A 100 26.99 15.08 -3.75
CA PHE A 100 27.81 14.88 -4.95
C PHE A 100 28.18 16.21 -5.64
N PHE A 101 27.29 17.20 -5.64
CA PHE A 101 27.55 18.54 -6.19
C PHE A 101 28.33 19.45 -5.22
N LYS A 102 28.07 19.41 -3.90
CA LYS A 102 28.85 20.15 -2.89
C LYS A 102 30.10 19.40 -2.41
N GLY A 103 30.22 18.09 -2.64
CA GLY A 103 31.43 17.31 -2.34
C GLY A 103 32.66 17.74 -3.16
N ASN A 104 32.48 18.65 -4.12
CA ASN A 104 33.54 19.30 -4.87
C ASN A 104 33.72 20.80 -4.51
N LEU A 105 33.27 21.24 -3.33
CA LEU A 105 33.69 22.51 -2.75
C LEU A 105 34.93 22.28 -1.88
N GLY A 106 36.07 22.35 -2.56
CA GLY A 106 37.19 23.18 -2.12
C GLY A 106 37.77 22.84 -0.76
N HIS A 107 38.87 22.07 -0.80
CA HIS A 107 39.99 22.23 0.10
C HIS A 107 40.19 23.73 0.46
N PRO A 108 40.19 24.12 1.75
CA PRO A 108 40.21 25.53 2.12
C PRO A 108 41.54 26.16 1.68
N LYS A 109 41.51 26.90 0.57
CA LYS A 109 42.65 27.71 0.10
C LYS A 109 42.55 29.10 0.70
N GLY A 110 43.35 29.33 1.74
CA GLY A 110 44.10 30.57 1.95
C GLY A 110 43.40 31.82 2.49
N ILE A 111 42.07 31.96 2.36
CA ILE A 111 41.39 33.22 2.76
C ILE A 111 40.88 33.17 4.21
N ASP A 112 40.45 32.01 4.70
CA ASP A 112 39.95 31.86 6.09
C ASP A 112 41.05 32.04 7.16
N MET A 113 42.33 31.98 6.75
CA MET A 113 43.46 32.17 7.67
C MET A 113 43.70 33.64 8.04
N ILE A 114 43.22 34.62 7.26
CA ILE A 114 43.44 36.05 7.55
C ILE A 114 42.46 36.58 8.59
N VAL A 115 41.26 35.99 8.69
CA VAL A 115 40.22 36.41 9.64
C VAL A 115 40.55 35.96 11.06
N ALA A 116 41.23 34.82 11.23
CA ALA A 116 41.65 34.34 12.55
C ALA A 116 42.73 35.22 13.19
N THR A 117 43.62 35.83 12.40
CA THR A 117 44.72 36.65 12.91
C THR A 117 44.27 38.02 13.43
N ASN A 118 43.13 38.52 12.97
CA ASN A 118 42.63 39.86 13.35
C ASN A 118 41.44 39.83 14.33
N TYR A 119 41.11 38.66 14.90
CA TYR A 119 40.02 38.53 15.87
C TYR A 119 40.29 39.32 17.16
N ASP A 120 41.56 39.53 17.50
CA ASP A 120 41.98 40.33 18.66
C ASP A 120 41.75 41.84 18.45
N LEU A 121 41.73 42.32 17.20
CA LEU A 121 41.52 43.75 16.89
C LEU A 121 40.06 44.19 17.07
N PHE A 122 39.11 43.28 16.94
CA PHE A 122 37.67 43.56 17.05
C PHE A 122 37.12 43.36 18.46
N LYS A 123 37.93 42.82 19.39
CA LYS A 123 37.50 42.55 20.76
C LYS A 123 37.47 43.80 21.64
N ASP A 124 38.16 44.86 21.23
CA ASP A 124 38.30 46.11 21.98
C ASP A 124 37.25 47.18 21.63
N PHE A 125 36.30 46.90 20.73
CA PHE A 125 35.12 47.76 20.59
C PHE A 125 34.10 47.40 21.68
N GLU A 126 34.34 47.97 22.86
CA GLU A 126 33.42 48.01 23.99
C GLU A 126 32.05 48.53 23.51
N VAL A 127 31.02 47.75 23.80
CA VAL A 127 29.62 48.05 23.49
C VAL A 127 29.29 49.42 24.07
N ILE A 128 28.88 50.37 23.23
CA ILE A 128 28.40 51.68 23.67
C ILE A 128 27.10 51.46 24.46
N GLU A 129 27.23 51.37 25.78
CA GLU A 129 26.13 51.25 26.74
C GLU A 129 25.59 52.66 27.05
N ASN A 130 25.01 53.32 26.04
CA ASN A 130 24.27 54.58 26.26
C ASN A 130 22.83 54.40 25.76
N LEU A 131 21.98 53.83 26.62
CA LEU A 131 20.53 53.80 26.43
C LEU A 131 19.93 55.22 26.30
N ASP A 132 20.61 56.25 26.83
CA ASP A 132 20.17 57.66 26.76
C ASP A 132 20.10 58.24 25.34
N ILE A 133 20.82 57.66 24.36
CA ILE A 133 20.85 58.19 22.98
C ILE A 133 19.61 57.73 22.19
N VAL A 134 19.06 56.57 22.53
CA VAL A 134 17.88 56.01 21.85
C VAL A 134 16.59 56.71 22.31
N GLU A 135 16.50 57.07 23.59
CA GLU A 135 15.35 57.78 24.16
C GLU A 135 15.22 59.23 23.63
N PHE A 136 16.36 59.88 23.32
CA PHE A 136 16.35 61.22 22.73
C PHE A 136 15.75 61.24 21.31
N MET A 137 16.02 60.21 20.50
CA MET A 137 15.49 60.13 19.13
C MET A 137 13.97 59.87 19.07
N GLU A 138 13.40 59.26 20.11
CA GLU A 138 11.93 59.09 20.21
C GLU A 138 11.22 60.41 20.54
N SER A 139 11.89 61.32 21.27
CA SER A 139 11.33 62.64 21.61
C SER A 139 11.31 63.61 20.42
N VAL A 140 12.32 63.56 19.55
CA VAL A 140 12.44 64.46 18.38
C VAL A 140 11.49 64.07 17.24
N GLY A 141 11.07 62.81 17.18
CA GLY A 141 10.12 62.32 16.16
C GLY A 141 8.64 62.66 16.43
N LYS A 142 8.29 63.26 17.58
CA LYS A 142 6.91 63.62 17.93
C LYS A 142 6.50 65.05 17.55
N ASP A 143 7.44 65.89 17.11
CA ASP A 143 7.19 67.29 16.71
C ASP A 143 7.33 67.54 15.19
N LEU A 144 7.12 66.50 14.36
CA LEU A 144 7.01 66.59 12.89
C LEU A 144 5.72 65.95 12.38
#